data_AF-A0A533ZRH7-F1
#
_entry.id   AF-A0A533ZRH7-F1
#
_cell.length_a   1.000
_cell.length_b   1.000
_cell.length_c   1.000
_cell.angle_alpha   90.00
_cell.angle_beta   90.00
_cell.angle_gamma   90.00
#
_symmetry.space_group_name_H-M   'P 1'
#
loop_
_entity.id
_entity.type
_entity.pdbx_description
1 polymer ?
#
loop_
_entity_poly.entity_id
_entity_poly.type
_entity_poly.pdbx_seq_one_letter_code
_entity_poly.pdbx_strand_id
1 'polypeptide(L)'
;MRKPATVVIGDHTQGLGILRSAAVAGGDVWVVHDRSISLARFSKYLSGYRQIGRGILSQLGQTEFAEVLLKTLLELPVEYPSLLFGVNDDIISFIYRHGKLLRQKYFVPDVRFDKIYVKYLFNSLLPDPARIDTRL
;
A
#
# COMPACT_ATOMS: atom_id res chain seq x y z
N MET A 1 15.92 -11.17 10.89
CA MET A 1 14.82 -10.18 10.90
C MET A 1 13.81 -10.56 9.84
N ARG A 2 12.52 -10.59 10.19
CA ARG A 2 11.44 -10.77 9.20
C ARG A 2 11.40 -9.52 8.32
N LYS A 3 11.35 -9.67 7.00
CA LYS A 3 11.32 -8.52 6.08
C LYS A 3 9.99 -7.78 6.23
N PRO A 4 9.98 -6.43 6.14
CA PRO A 4 8.75 -5.64 6.18
C PRO A 4 7.80 -6.11 5.07
N ALA A 5 6.51 -6.27 5.39
CA ALA A 5 5.52 -6.62 4.38
C ALA A 5 5.22 -5.40 3.50
N THR A 6 4.86 -5.64 2.25
CA THR A 6 4.36 -4.62 1.31
C THR A 6 2.87 -4.80 1.13
N VAL A 7 2.09 -3.82 1.56
CA VAL A 7 0.64 -3.78 1.37
C VAL A 7 0.29 -2.82 0.25
N VAL A 8 -0.42 -3.31 -0.76
CA VAL A 8 -0.92 -2.50 -1.89
C VAL A 8 -2.43 -2.39 -1.78
N ILE A 9 -2.96 -1.17 -1.84
CA ILE A 9 -4.39 -0.89 -1.89
C ILE A 9 -4.76 -0.56 -3.34
N GLY A 10 -5.66 -1.33 -3.93
CA GLY A 10 -6.17 -1.07 -5.27
C GLY A 10 -6.46 -2.32 -6.09
N ASP A 11 -6.58 -2.11 -7.40
CA ASP A 11 -6.94 -3.17 -8.33
C ASP A 11 -5.75 -3.83 -9.06
N HIS A 12 -6.10 -4.86 -9.83
CA HIS A 12 -5.17 -5.75 -10.50
C HIS A 12 -4.47 -5.14 -11.73
N THR A 13 -4.86 -3.96 -12.21
CA THR A 13 -4.21 -3.39 -13.40
C THR A 13 -2.94 -2.61 -13.03
N GLN A 14 -3.05 -1.78 -12.00
CA GLN A 14 -1.95 -0.91 -11.55
C GLN A 14 -1.11 -1.55 -10.43
N GLY A 15 -1.72 -2.37 -9.57
CA GLY A 15 -1.02 -2.99 -8.43
C GLY A 15 -0.02 -4.08 -8.81
N LEU A 16 -0.20 -4.77 -9.95
CA LEU A 16 0.61 -5.94 -10.31
C LEU A 16 2.12 -5.64 -10.40
N GLY A 17 2.48 -4.48 -10.95
CA GLY A 17 3.88 -4.08 -11.09
C GLY A 17 4.57 -3.90 -9.73
N ILE A 18 3.86 -3.29 -8.78
CA ILE A 18 4.33 -3.10 -7.40
C ILE A 18 4.49 -4.45 -6.71
N LEU A 19 3.45 -5.28 -6.76
CA LEU A 19 3.43 -6.59 -6.10
C LEU A 19 4.55 -7.51 -6.63
N ARG A 20 4.76 -7.54 -7.96
CA ARG A 20 5.84 -8.32 -8.57
C ARG A 20 7.21 -7.84 -8.09
N SER A 21 7.43 -6.52 -8.05
CA SER A 21 8.71 -5.95 -7.63
C SER A 21 9.00 -6.22 -6.15
N ALA A 22 7.99 -6.09 -5.29
CA ALA A 22 8.08 -6.39 -3.87
C ALA A 22 8.34 -7.89 -3.61
N ALA A 23 7.65 -8.77 -4.34
CA ALA A 23 7.83 -10.22 -4.23
C ALA A 23 9.24 -10.65 -4.64
N VAL A 24 9.79 -10.08 -5.72
CA VAL A 24 11.18 -10.36 -6.16
C VAL A 24 12.21 -9.89 -5.12
N ALA A 25 11.94 -8.82 -4.40
CA ALA A 25 12.77 -8.38 -3.27
C ALA A 25 12.67 -9.33 -2.04
N GLY A 26 11.80 -10.35 -2.10
CA GLY A 26 11.64 -11.41 -1.11
C GLY A 26 10.90 -10.96 0.16
N GLY A 27 10.06 -9.92 0.07
CA GLY A 27 9.18 -9.50 1.16
C GLY A 27 7.82 -10.18 1.11
N ASP A 28 7.09 -10.18 2.24
CA ASP A 28 5.69 -10.58 2.26
C ASP A 28 4.85 -9.55 1.51
N VAL A 29 3.92 -10.00 0.68
CA VAL A 29 3.13 -9.09 -0.16
C VAL A 29 1.64 -9.31 0.05
N TRP A 30 0.93 -8.22 0.33
CA TRP A 30 -0.51 -8.20 0.56
C TRP A 30 -1.20 -7.24 -0.40
N VAL A 31 -2.44 -7.58 -0.77
CA VAL A 31 -3.31 -6.66 -1.51
C VAL A 31 -4.64 -6.46 -0.80
N VAL A 32 -5.09 -5.21 -0.71
CA VAL A 32 -6.43 -4.83 -0.27
C VAL A 32 -7.19 -4.29 -1.47
N HIS A 33 -8.35 -4.87 -1.77
CA HIS A 33 -9.08 -4.57 -3.01
C HIS A 33 -10.60 -4.62 -2.79
N ASP A 34 -11.37 -3.85 -3.58
CA ASP A 34 -12.84 -3.85 -3.57
C ASP A 34 -13.46 -4.45 -4.85
N ARG A 35 -12.63 -4.80 -5.83
CA ARG A 35 -13.03 -5.43 -7.09
C ARG A 35 -12.42 -6.83 -7.20
N SER A 36 -12.92 -7.64 -8.12
CA SER A 36 -12.33 -8.96 -8.38
C SER A 36 -10.87 -8.82 -8.81
N ILE A 37 -10.00 -9.64 -8.20
CA ILE A 37 -8.60 -9.80 -8.59
C ILE A 37 -8.44 -11.11 -9.35
N SER A 38 -7.61 -11.11 -10.40
CA SER A 38 -7.29 -12.34 -11.13
C SER A 38 -6.28 -13.17 -10.35
N LEU A 39 -6.72 -14.03 -9.42
CA LEU A 39 -5.80 -14.81 -8.59
C LEU A 39 -4.72 -15.56 -9.39
N ALA A 40 -5.03 -16.06 -10.58
CA ALA A 40 -4.05 -16.73 -11.46
C ALA A 40 -2.83 -15.86 -11.80
N ARG A 41 -2.97 -14.54 -11.91
CA ARG A 41 -1.85 -13.62 -12.19
C ARG A 41 -1.07 -13.23 -10.93
N PHE A 42 -1.71 -13.28 -9.76
CA PHE A 42 -1.20 -12.69 -8.53
C PHE A 42 -0.77 -13.70 -7.47
N SER A 43 -1.35 -14.89 -7.47
CA SER A 43 -1.17 -15.89 -6.40
C SER A 43 0.29 -16.22 -6.14
N LYS A 44 1.12 -16.27 -7.19
CA LYS A 44 2.56 -16.53 -7.06
C LYS A 44 3.36 -15.39 -6.41
N TYR A 45 2.79 -14.20 -6.28
CA TYR A 45 3.45 -13.03 -5.70
C TYR A 45 2.85 -12.64 -4.34
N LEU A 46 1.68 -13.15 -3.97
CA LEU A 46 0.96 -12.74 -2.78
C LEU A 46 1.21 -13.69 -1.61
N SER A 47 1.55 -13.13 -0.46
CA SER A 47 1.46 -13.80 0.85
C SER A 47 0.03 -13.78 1.39
N GLY A 48 -0.79 -12.82 0.96
CA GLY A 48 -2.20 -12.74 1.34
C GLY A 48 -2.97 -11.66 0.59
N TYR A 49 -4.29 -11.66 0.75
CA TYR A 49 -5.17 -10.62 0.22
C TYR A 49 -6.37 -10.40 1.13
N ARG A 50 -6.96 -9.21 1.02
CA ARG A 50 -8.18 -8.84 1.72
C ARG A 50 -9.12 -8.14 0.76
N GLN A 51 -10.28 -8.76 0.54
CA GLN A 51 -11.36 -8.10 -0.15
C GLN A 51 -12.17 -7.25 0.84
N ILE A 52 -12.46 -6.01 0.46
CA ILE A 52 -13.43 -5.14 1.14
C ILE A 52 -14.70 -5.02 0.27
N GLY A 53 -15.75 -4.40 0.82
CA GLY A 53 -17.01 -4.19 0.12
C GLY A 53 -16.82 -3.49 -1.23
N ARG A 54 -17.59 -3.91 -2.24
CA ARG A 54 -17.45 -3.42 -3.62
C ARG A 54 -17.74 -1.91 -3.71
N GLY A 55 -16.86 -1.16 -4.35
CA GLY A 55 -17.01 0.28 -4.58
C GLY A 55 -16.58 1.16 -3.41
N ILE A 56 -16.02 0.58 -2.33
CA ILE A 56 -15.48 1.34 -1.21
C ILE A 56 -14.30 2.21 -1.66
N LEU A 57 -13.40 1.69 -2.50
CA LEU A 57 -12.20 2.44 -2.91
C LEU A 57 -12.55 3.65 -3.79
N SER A 58 -13.69 3.62 -4.49
CA SER A 58 -14.21 4.77 -5.24
C SER A 58 -14.97 5.80 -4.40
N GLN A 59 -15.17 5.55 -3.11
CA GLN A 59 -15.98 6.40 -2.23
C GLN A 59 -15.23 6.84 -0.97
N LEU A 60 -13.89 6.80 -0.99
CA LEU A 60 -13.03 7.21 0.14
C LEU A 60 -13.15 8.69 0.53
N GLY A 61 -13.92 9.49 -0.22
CA GLY A 61 -14.32 10.83 0.18
C GLY A 61 -15.35 10.85 1.32
N GLN A 62 -16.17 9.79 1.45
CA GLN A 62 -17.20 9.68 2.49
C GLN A 62 -16.63 8.94 3.71
N THR A 63 -16.98 9.42 4.90
CA THR A 63 -16.39 8.98 6.16
C THR A 63 -16.61 7.49 6.42
N GLU A 64 -17.83 6.98 6.21
CA GLU A 64 -18.13 5.57 6.48
C GLU A 64 -17.25 4.60 5.67
N PHE A 65 -16.97 4.92 4.42
CA PHE A 65 -16.15 4.07 3.54
C PHE A 65 -14.66 4.18 3.87
N ALA A 66 -14.20 5.38 4.24
CA ALA A 66 -12.85 5.60 4.73
C ALA A 66 -12.59 4.80 6.02
N GLU A 67 -13.55 4.78 6.95
CA GLU A 67 -13.45 4.01 8.20
C GLU A 67 -13.33 2.50 7.96
N VAL A 68 -14.08 1.95 6.99
CA VAL A 68 -13.94 0.53 6.63
C VAL A 68 -12.53 0.21 6.14
N LEU A 69 -11.97 1.01 5.24
CA LEU A 69 -10.61 0.80 4.74
C LEU A 69 -9.58 0.96 5.87
N LEU A 70 -9.72 1.99 6.70
CA LEU A 70 -8.81 2.25 7.83
C LEU A 70 -8.79 1.08 8.81
N LYS A 71 -9.97 0.63 9.26
CA LYS A 71 -10.11 -0.52 10.15
C LYS A 71 -9.47 -1.76 9.53
N THR A 72 -9.78 -2.03 8.26
CA THR A 72 -9.23 -3.17 7.53
C THR A 72 -7.70 -3.17 7.54
N LEU A 73 -7.08 -2.02 7.27
CA LEU A 73 -5.61 -1.89 7.27
C LEU A 73 -5.03 -2.11 8.67
N LEU A 74 -5.62 -1.51 9.70
CA LEU A 74 -5.16 -1.68 11.08
C LEU A 74 -5.32 -3.12 11.59
N GLU A 75 -6.25 -3.90 11.05
CA GLU A 75 -6.50 -5.31 11.42
C GLU A 75 -5.76 -6.35 10.54
N LEU A 76 -5.09 -5.94 9.46
CA LEU A 76 -4.31 -6.88 8.63
C LEU A 76 -3.25 -7.66 9.44
N PRO A 77 -2.98 -8.94 9.16
CA PRO A 77 -1.95 -9.70 9.88
C PRO A 77 -0.53 -9.38 9.36
N VAL A 78 -0.15 -8.09 9.40
CA VAL A 78 1.17 -7.58 9.02
C VAL A 78 1.74 -6.77 10.18
N GLU A 79 3.05 -6.89 10.41
CA GLU A 79 3.73 -6.27 11.54
C GLU A 79 4.41 -4.95 11.16
N TYR A 80 4.62 -4.06 12.14
CA TYR A 80 5.41 -2.85 11.94
C TYR A 80 6.91 -3.17 11.82
N PRO A 81 7.67 -2.48 10.96
CA PRO A 81 7.21 -1.51 9.95
C PRO A 81 6.82 -2.22 8.64
N SER A 82 5.58 -2.09 8.18
CA SER A 82 5.18 -2.53 6.83
C SER A 82 5.07 -1.34 5.87
N LEU A 83 5.30 -1.55 4.58
CA LEU A 83 5.11 -0.52 3.55
C LEU A 83 3.65 -0.50 3.09
N LEU A 84 3.13 0.70 2.81
CA LEU A 84 1.75 0.88 2.33
C LEU A 84 1.76 1.69 1.03
N PHE A 85 1.22 1.12 -0.04
CA PHE A 85 1.14 1.75 -1.36
C PHE A 85 -0.31 1.90 -1.80
N GLY A 86 -0.68 3.09 -2.26
CA GLY A 86 -1.90 3.33 -3.01
C GLY A 86 -1.63 3.35 -4.52
N VAL A 87 -2.54 2.79 -5.32
CA VAL A 87 -2.38 2.77 -6.79
C VAL A 87 -2.96 3.99 -7.51
N ASN A 88 -3.71 4.84 -6.81
CA ASN A 88 -4.31 6.06 -7.35
C ASN A 88 -4.37 7.19 -6.32
N ASP A 89 -4.69 8.40 -6.79
CA ASP A 89 -4.64 9.62 -6.00
C ASP A 89 -5.67 9.67 -4.86
N ASP A 90 -6.84 9.04 -5.01
CA ASP A 90 -7.87 8.97 -3.97
C ASP A 90 -7.38 8.15 -2.77
N ILE A 91 -6.74 7.01 -3.05
CA ILE A 91 -6.14 6.14 -2.04
C ILE A 91 -4.94 6.83 -1.39
N ILE A 92 -4.09 7.50 -2.17
CA ILE A 92 -2.95 8.26 -1.64
C ILE A 92 -3.45 9.39 -0.71
N SER A 93 -4.49 10.11 -1.12
CA SER A 93 -5.13 11.14 -0.31
C SER A 93 -5.76 10.58 0.96
N PHE A 94 -6.35 9.38 0.90
CA PHE A 94 -6.83 8.65 2.07
C PHE A 94 -5.68 8.30 3.04
N ILE A 95 -4.56 7.75 2.53
CA ILE A 95 -3.38 7.37 3.33
C ILE A 95 -2.84 8.60 4.07
N TYR A 96 -2.72 9.74 3.37
CA TYR A 96 -2.24 10.98 3.98
C TYR A 96 -3.18 11.48 5.07
N ARG A 97 -4.50 11.60 4.78
CA ARG A 97 -5.51 12.07 5.76
C ARG A 97 -5.52 11.25 7.04
N HIS A 98 -5.28 9.94 6.95
CA HIS A 98 -5.27 9.02 8.09
C HIS A 98 -3.86 8.64 8.55
N GLY A 99 -2.83 9.34 8.07
CA GLY A 99 -1.42 8.99 8.27
C GLY A 99 -1.03 8.87 9.74
N LYS A 100 -1.59 9.71 10.62
CA LYS A 100 -1.37 9.63 12.07
C LYS A 100 -1.71 8.25 12.65
N LEU A 101 -2.82 7.65 12.23
CA LEU A 101 -3.25 6.33 12.70
C LEU A 101 -2.49 5.22 11.97
N LEU A 102 -2.33 5.34 10.65
CA LEU A 102 -1.62 4.34 9.84
C LEU A 102 -0.14 4.20 10.24
N ARG A 103 0.51 5.27 10.72
CA ARG A 103 1.90 5.26 11.21
C ARG A 103 2.15 4.32 12.40
N GLN A 104 1.10 3.87 13.09
CA GLN A 104 1.23 2.86 14.15
C GLN A 104 1.66 1.49 13.62
N LYS A 105 1.46 1.23 12.33
CA LYS A 105 1.67 -0.08 11.70
C LYS A 105 2.44 -0.03 10.39
N TYR A 106 2.28 1.08 9.68
CA TYR A 106 2.85 1.29 8.36
C TYR A 106 3.87 2.41 8.36
N PHE A 107 4.84 2.31 7.46
CA PHE A 107 5.65 3.43 7.08
C PHE A 107 4.84 4.36 6.17
N VAL A 108 4.42 5.51 6.70
CA VAL A 108 3.69 6.55 5.96
C VAL A 108 4.44 7.89 6.09
N PRO A 109 5.02 8.39 4.98
CA PRO A 109 5.69 9.68 4.94
C PRO A 109 4.79 10.82 5.41
N ASP A 110 5.36 11.81 6.10
CA ASP A 110 4.62 13.02 6.51
C ASP A 110 4.61 14.09 5.42
N VAL A 111 4.37 13.65 4.19
CA VAL A 111 4.27 14.50 3.00
C VAL A 111 3.02 14.12 2.24
N ARG A 112 2.27 15.13 1.81
CA ARG A 112 1.15 14.94 0.91
C ARG A 112 1.75 14.66 -0.46
N PHE A 113 1.54 13.46 -0.99
CA PHE A 113 1.97 13.09 -2.34
C PHE A 113 1.04 13.72 -3.40
N ASP A 114 0.86 15.04 -3.33
CA ASP A 114 -0.02 15.84 -4.20
C ASP A 114 0.71 16.43 -5.42
N LYS A 115 1.96 16.02 -5.64
CA LYS A 115 2.84 16.46 -6.72
C LYS A 115 3.60 15.25 -7.28
N ILE A 116 4.21 15.42 -8.45
CA ILE A 116 5.12 14.41 -8.99
C ILE A 116 6.42 14.45 -8.20
N TYR A 117 6.72 13.37 -7.46
CA TYR A 117 7.99 13.19 -6.78
C TYR A 117 8.87 12.25 -7.59
N VAL A 118 9.91 12.80 -8.21
CA VAL A 118 10.92 12.01 -8.93
C VAL A 118 11.70 11.15 -7.92
N LYS A 119 12.17 9.94 -8.30
CA LYS A 119 12.84 8.97 -7.41
C LYS A 119 13.84 9.60 -6.42
N TYR A 120 14.68 10.52 -6.89
CA TYR A 120 15.67 11.21 -6.06
C TYR A 120 15.04 12.07 -4.96
N LEU A 121 14.00 12.82 -5.31
CA LEU A 121 13.23 13.62 -4.37
C LEU A 121 12.41 12.74 -3.42
N PHE A 122 11.93 11.58 -3.87
CA PHE A 122 11.24 10.63 -3.00
C PHE A 122 12.21 10.00 -1.99
N ASN A 123 13.39 9.55 -2.42
CA ASN A 123 14.40 8.96 -1.54
C ASN A 123 14.94 9.95 -0.48
N SER A 124 14.96 11.26 -0.76
CA SER A 124 15.34 12.26 0.26
C SER A 124 14.30 12.44 1.37
N LEU A 125 13.06 12.03 1.15
CA LEU A 125 11.95 12.10 2.11
C LEU A 125 11.82 10.82 2.95
N LEU A 126 12.58 9.77 2.63
CA LEU A 126 12.52 8.46 3.27
C LEU A 126 13.75 8.22 4.16
N PRO A 127 13.59 7.56 5.33
CA PRO A 127 14.71 7.05 6.09
C PRO A 127 15.45 5.98 5.29
N ASP A 128 16.76 5.86 5.49
CA ASP A 128 17.66 4.93 4.79
C ASP A 128 17.07 3.53 4.53
N PRO A 129 16.47 2.81 5.51
CA PRO A 129 15.94 1.47 5.29
C PRO A 129 14.72 1.39 4.35
N ALA A 130 14.06 2.51 4.06
CA ALA A 130 12.88 2.59 3.20
C ALA A 130 13.20 3.10 1.79
N ARG A 131 14.44 3.53 1.52
CA ARG A 131 14.84 4.06 0.21
C ARG A 131 14.80 2.98 -0.86
N ILE A 132 14.37 3.38 -2.06
CA ILE A 132 14.32 2.49 -3.23
C ILE A 132 15.59 2.74 -4.05
N ASP A 133 16.63 1.97 -3.78
CA ASP A 133 17.87 2.01 -4.56
C ASP A 133 17.86 0.95 -5.66
N THR A 134 17.76 1.42 -6.89
CA THR A 134 18.13 0.63 -8.07
C THR A 134 19.65 0.72 -8.19
N ARG A 135 20.36 -0.37 -7.89
CA ARG A 135 21.76 -0.51 -8.30
C ARG A 135 21.77 -0.63 -9.82
N LEU A 136 22.43 0.32 -10.50
CA LEU A 136 22.77 0.20 -11.90
C LEU A 136 23.91 -0.81 -12.07
#